data_AF-G4WMY1-F1
#
_entry.id   AF-G4WMY1-F1
#
_cell.length_a   1.000
_cell.length_b   1.000
_cell.length_c   1.000
_cell.angle_alpha   90.00
_cell.angle_beta   90.00
_cell.angle_gamma   90.00
#
_symmetry.space_group_name_H-M   'P 1'
#
loop_
_entity.id
_entity.type
_entity.pdbx_description
1 polymer ?
#
loop_
_entity_poly.entity_id
_entity_poly.type
_entity_poly.pdbx_seq_one_letter_code
_entity_poly.pdbx_strand_id
1 'polypeptide(L)'
;MTASQDEVAHERLLNTEVTITDHLENGETGKKIQEKFRGIVSSNSHCRLFCCYGVIMVLTVAVIALSVALWTTKTEQISTKTTYDACPKKWIGVGNKCFYFSENSKNWTVAQNCCMAQEAQLARFHNQDELNFLKRHMNSSHWIGLHRDSSEHPWRWTDNTEYNNTFLIQGDGECGFLSDNGISSSRDYIPRKWICSRSSNYMLQC
;
A
#
# COMPACT_ATOMS: atom_id res chain seq x y z
N MET A 1 -52.05 16.55 3.21
CA MET A 1 -50.69 15.97 3.26
C MET A 1 -50.68 14.97 4.38
N THR A 2 -50.58 13.72 3.99
CA THR A 2 -50.85 12.50 4.75
C THR A 2 -49.80 12.25 5.83
N ALA A 3 -50.31 11.86 7.00
CA ALA A 3 -49.55 11.33 8.11
C ALA A 3 -48.90 9.98 7.76
N SER A 4 -47.68 9.76 8.24
CA SER A 4 -47.00 8.48 8.37
C SER A 4 -46.90 8.19 9.87
N GLN A 5 -47.88 7.64 10.59
CA GLN A 5 -48.55 6.33 10.57
C GLN A 5 -47.73 5.08 10.93
N ASP A 6 -46.39 5.17 11.06
CA ASP A 6 -45.56 4.00 11.38
C ASP A 6 -44.97 3.93 12.80
N GLU A 7 -45.10 4.97 13.64
CA GLU A 7 -44.49 4.99 14.99
C GLU A 7 -45.45 4.64 16.15
N VAL A 8 -46.74 4.41 15.89
CA VAL A 8 -47.76 4.12 16.94
C VAL A 8 -48.31 2.68 16.87
N ALA A 9 -47.99 1.92 15.81
CA ALA A 9 -48.46 0.54 15.63
C ALA A 9 -47.62 -0.51 16.38
N HIS A 10 -46.36 -0.20 16.71
CA HIS A 10 -45.43 -1.17 17.30
C HIS A 10 -45.64 -1.40 18.82
N GLU A 11 -46.19 -0.42 19.54
CA GLU A 11 -46.36 -0.50 21.00
C GLU A 11 -47.70 -1.15 21.44
N ARG A 12 -48.66 -1.35 20.51
CA ARG A 12 -49.96 -1.98 20.81
C ARG A 12 -50.00 -3.50 20.60
N LEU A 13 -49.06 -4.07 19.85
CA LEU A 13 -48.99 -5.51 19.61
C LEU A 13 -48.39 -6.27 20.81
N LEU A 14 -47.45 -5.68 21.55
CA LEU A 14 -46.80 -6.33 22.69
C LEU A 14 -47.74 -6.54 23.91
N ASN A 15 -48.78 -5.71 24.04
CA ASN A 15 -49.67 -5.73 25.20
C ASN A 15 -50.93 -6.61 25.00
N THR A 16 -51.13 -7.16 23.80
CA THR A 16 -52.29 -8.01 23.48
C THR A 16 -51.95 -9.52 23.63
N GLU A 17 -50.67 -9.88 23.51
CA GLU A 17 -50.19 -11.26 23.61
C GLU A 17 -50.04 -11.74 25.08
N VAL A 18 -49.85 -10.80 26.02
CA VAL A 18 -49.62 -11.07 27.45
C VAL A 18 -50.91 -11.33 28.25
N THR A 19 -52.09 -10.98 27.73
CA THR A 19 -53.35 -11.05 28.51
C THR A 19 -54.25 -12.24 28.17
N ILE A 20 -54.03 -12.93 27.04
CA ILE A 20 -54.92 -14.03 26.61
C ILE A 20 -54.45 -15.40 27.14
N THR A 21 -53.18 -15.52 27.53
CA THR A 21 -52.60 -16.78 28.05
C THR A 21 -53.09 -17.19 29.43
N ASP A 22 -53.79 -16.34 30.19
CA ASP A 22 -54.01 -16.57 31.63
C ASP A 22 -55.44 -16.88 32.08
N HIS A 23 -56.44 -16.94 31.20
CA HIS A 23 -57.83 -17.00 31.69
C HIS A 23 -58.74 -18.05 31.05
N LEU A 24 -58.65 -19.28 31.56
CA LEU A 24 -59.74 -20.25 31.66
C LEU A 24 -59.97 -21.04 30.36
N GLU A 25 -59.42 -22.24 30.18
CA GLU A 25 -59.64 -23.43 31.01
C GLU A 25 -61.12 -23.59 31.42
N ASN A 26 -61.90 -24.31 30.62
CA ASN A 26 -63.07 -25.07 31.11
C ASN A 26 -63.50 -26.14 30.09
N GLY A 27 -63.53 -27.40 30.52
CA GLY A 27 -64.31 -28.45 29.82
C GLY A 27 -63.65 -29.82 29.60
N GLU A 28 -63.42 -30.58 30.66
CA GLU A 28 -63.70 -32.04 30.72
C GLU A 28 -63.12 -33.02 29.67
N THR A 29 -61.98 -32.74 29.04
CA THR A 29 -61.28 -33.73 28.17
C THR A 29 -59.79 -33.94 28.50
N GLY A 30 -59.31 -33.49 29.67
CA GLY A 30 -57.88 -33.58 30.04
C GLY A 30 -57.44 -34.89 30.71
N LYS A 31 -58.32 -35.62 31.40
CA LYS A 31 -57.89 -36.73 32.29
C LYS A 31 -57.63 -38.07 31.60
N LYS A 32 -58.15 -38.32 30.39
CA LYS A 32 -57.91 -39.57 29.65
C LYS A 32 -56.62 -39.58 28.81
N ILE A 33 -56.05 -38.40 28.54
CA ILE A 33 -54.82 -38.26 27.74
C ILE A 33 -53.59 -38.41 28.66
N GLN A 34 -53.64 -37.89 29.88
CA GLN A 34 -52.53 -37.97 30.85
C GLN A 34 -52.16 -39.40 31.26
N GLU A 35 -53.12 -40.31 31.44
CA GLU A 35 -52.78 -41.71 31.78
C GLU A 35 -52.24 -42.52 30.59
N LYS A 36 -52.60 -42.17 29.35
CA LYS A 36 -52.14 -42.88 28.15
C LYS A 36 -50.75 -42.43 27.69
N PHE A 37 -50.35 -41.19 28.00
CA PHE A 37 -48.99 -40.71 27.73
C PHE A 37 -47.95 -41.21 28.73
N ARG A 38 -48.35 -41.63 29.95
CA ARG A 38 -47.45 -42.33 30.88
C ARG A 38 -47.10 -43.76 30.42
N GLY A 39 -47.74 -44.26 29.35
CA GLY A 39 -47.46 -45.54 28.71
C GLY A 39 -46.64 -45.46 27.40
N ILE A 40 -46.28 -44.26 26.91
CA ILE A 40 -45.40 -44.08 25.74
C ILE A 40 -44.10 -43.35 26.15
N VAL A 41 -43.70 -43.47 27.40
CA VAL A 41 -42.27 -43.34 27.78
C VAL A 41 -41.70 -44.76 27.83
N SER A 42 -41.71 -45.43 26.66
CA SER A 42 -40.98 -46.69 26.52
C SER A 42 -39.50 -46.35 26.36
N SER A 43 -38.75 -46.80 27.36
CA SER A 43 -37.31 -46.69 27.59
C SER A 43 -36.41 -47.32 26.48
N ASN A 44 -36.78 -47.21 25.19
CA ASN A 44 -36.05 -47.86 24.09
C ASN A 44 -35.68 -46.95 22.90
N SER A 45 -36.20 -45.71 22.83
CA SER A 45 -35.87 -44.77 21.73
C SER A 45 -34.95 -43.61 22.13
N HIS A 46 -34.82 -43.30 23.42
CA HIS A 46 -33.89 -42.26 23.86
C HIS A 46 -32.43 -42.70 23.77
N CYS A 47 -32.13 -43.99 23.96
CA CYS A 47 -30.76 -44.50 23.81
C CYS A 47 -30.27 -44.37 22.36
N ARG A 48 -31.16 -44.61 21.37
CA ARG A 48 -30.89 -44.39 19.94
C ARG A 48 -30.69 -42.92 19.63
N LEU A 49 -31.52 -42.02 20.18
CA LEU A 49 -31.37 -40.57 19.98
C LEU A 49 -30.10 -40.00 20.61
N PHE A 50 -29.76 -40.43 21.84
CA PHE A 50 -28.51 -40.04 22.50
C PHE A 50 -27.29 -40.59 21.76
N CYS A 51 -27.37 -41.82 21.25
CA CYS A 51 -26.33 -42.37 20.38
C CYS A 51 -26.20 -41.59 19.06
N CYS A 52 -27.32 -41.24 18.41
CA CYS A 52 -27.30 -40.41 17.20
C CYS A 52 -26.70 -39.02 17.48
N TYR A 53 -27.07 -38.40 18.61
CA TYR A 53 -26.51 -37.11 19.01
C TYR A 53 -25.00 -37.23 19.29
N GLY A 54 -24.57 -38.28 19.98
CA GLY A 54 -23.15 -38.55 20.21
C GLY A 54 -22.36 -38.74 18.91
N VAL A 55 -22.88 -39.52 17.96
CA VAL A 55 -22.25 -39.72 16.65
C VAL A 55 -22.20 -38.43 15.85
N ILE A 56 -23.30 -37.65 15.82
CA ILE A 56 -23.36 -36.36 15.13
C ILE A 56 -22.36 -35.38 15.75
N MET A 57 -22.28 -35.30 17.08
CA MET A 57 -21.32 -34.44 17.78
C MET A 57 -19.87 -34.82 17.49
N VAL A 58 -19.56 -36.11 17.39
CA VAL A 58 -18.21 -36.57 17.01
C VAL A 58 -17.90 -36.22 15.55
N LEU A 59 -18.85 -36.41 14.65
CA LEU A 59 -18.69 -36.07 13.23
C LEU A 59 -18.52 -34.56 13.01
N THR A 60 -19.29 -33.73 13.72
CA THR A 60 -19.17 -32.27 13.61
C THR A 60 -17.83 -31.78 14.15
N VAL A 61 -17.37 -32.31 15.29
CA VAL A 61 -16.04 -31.99 15.84
C VAL A 61 -14.93 -32.41 14.88
N ALA A 62 -15.04 -33.59 14.25
CA ALA A 62 -14.06 -34.05 13.27
C ALA A 62 -14.04 -33.16 12.01
N VAL A 63 -15.20 -32.75 11.50
CA VAL A 63 -15.29 -31.84 10.35
C VAL A 63 -14.72 -30.46 10.69
N ILE A 64 -14.96 -29.94 11.90
CA ILE A 64 -14.38 -28.67 12.37
C ILE A 64 -12.87 -28.79 12.54
N ALA A 65 -12.37 -29.89 13.09
CA ALA A 65 -10.93 -30.12 13.22
C ALA A 65 -10.24 -30.24 11.86
N LEU A 66 -10.87 -30.93 10.90
CA LEU A 66 -10.38 -31.06 9.53
C LEU A 66 -10.46 -29.74 8.78
N SER A 67 -11.53 -28.95 8.94
CA SER A 67 -11.59 -27.61 8.36
C SER A 67 -10.50 -26.74 8.97
N VAL A 68 -10.35 -26.65 10.28
CA VAL A 68 -9.25 -25.89 10.90
C VAL A 68 -7.87 -26.36 10.43
N ALA A 69 -7.63 -27.67 10.32
CA ALA A 69 -6.36 -28.23 9.82
C ALA A 69 -6.09 -27.92 8.33
N LEU A 70 -7.15 -27.89 7.51
CA LEU A 70 -7.07 -27.46 6.11
C LEU A 70 -6.82 -25.95 5.99
N TRP A 71 -7.21 -25.16 6.99
CA TRP A 71 -7.00 -23.71 7.00
C TRP A 71 -5.60 -23.37 7.55
N THR A 72 -5.07 -24.13 8.52
CA THR A 72 -3.70 -23.94 9.03
C THR A 72 -2.62 -24.31 8.00
N THR A 73 -2.94 -25.20 7.05
CA THR A 73 -2.02 -25.61 5.96
C THR A 73 -2.13 -24.75 4.70
N LYS A 74 -3.18 -23.92 4.58
CA LYS A 74 -3.44 -23.05 3.42
C LYS A 74 -3.32 -21.56 3.75
N THR A 75 -2.39 -21.22 4.63
CA THR A 75 -1.80 -19.87 4.65
C THR A 75 -0.47 -19.95 3.93
N GLU A 76 -0.54 -20.13 2.60
CA GLU A 76 0.49 -19.54 1.77
C GLU A 76 0.40 -18.05 2.08
N GLN A 77 1.38 -17.53 2.81
CA GLN A 77 1.46 -16.11 3.02
C GLN A 77 1.59 -15.51 1.62
N ILE A 78 0.50 -14.92 1.13
CA ILE A 78 0.60 -13.74 0.29
C ILE A 78 1.20 -12.68 1.23
N SER A 79 2.50 -12.83 1.47
CA SER A 79 3.37 -11.74 1.74
C SER A 79 3.23 -10.91 0.48
N THR A 80 2.35 -9.91 0.52
CA THR A 80 2.62 -8.67 -0.18
C THR A 80 3.94 -8.17 0.40
N LYS A 81 5.04 -8.78 -0.04
CA LYS A 81 6.33 -8.14 -0.05
C LYS A 81 6.06 -7.00 -1.00
N THR A 82 5.72 -5.84 -0.43
CA THR A 82 5.93 -4.58 -1.12
C THR A 82 7.40 -4.63 -1.46
N THR A 83 7.73 -5.07 -2.68
CA THR A 83 9.04 -4.87 -3.25
C THR A 83 9.08 -3.39 -3.51
N TYR A 84 9.34 -2.63 -2.44
CA TYR A 84 9.91 -1.32 -2.59
C TYR A 84 11.13 -1.55 -3.45
N ASP A 85 11.08 -1.09 -4.69
CA ASP A 85 12.22 -1.12 -5.58
C ASP A 85 13.26 -0.20 -4.96
N ALA A 86 14.07 -0.80 -4.08
CA ALA A 86 15.24 -0.19 -3.51
C ALA A 86 16.14 0.26 -4.68
N CYS A 87 16.81 1.39 -4.49
CA CYS A 87 17.73 1.88 -5.51
C CYS A 87 18.75 0.78 -5.87
N PRO A 88 19.17 0.69 -7.15
CA PRO A 88 20.11 -0.34 -7.57
C PRO A 88 21.39 -0.29 -6.73
N LYS A 89 22.14 -1.39 -6.74
CA LYS A 89 23.43 -1.44 -6.04
C LYS A 89 24.31 -0.26 -6.46
N LYS A 90 24.95 0.41 -5.49
CA LYS A 90 25.76 1.64 -5.65
C LYS A 90 24.98 2.94 -5.91
N TRP A 91 23.64 2.90 -5.91
CA TRP A 91 22.80 4.10 -5.93
C TRP A 91 22.31 4.43 -4.53
N ILE A 92 22.08 5.71 -4.28
CA ILE A 92 21.62 6.22 -3.00
C ILE A 92 20.21 6.79 -3.19
N GLY A 93 19.26 6.33 -2.37
CA GLY A 93 17.86 6.76 -2.42
C GLY A 93 17.60 8.01 -1.59
N VAL A 94 16.91 8.98 -2.18
CA VAL A 94 16.43 10.19 -1.50
C VAL A 94 15.04 10.52 -2.01
N GLY A 95 14.04 10.45 -1.12
CA GLY A 95 12.66 10.57 -1.52
C GLY A 95 12.28 9.51 -2.55
N ASN A 96 11.71 9.95 -3.68
CA ASN A 96 11.31 9.09 -4.80
C ASN A 96 12.38 9.02 -5.91
N LYS A 97 13.65 9.31 -5.62
CA LYS A 97 14.74 9.26 -6.58
C LYS A 97 15.91 8.42 -6.10
N CYS A 98 16.61 7.87 -7.07
CA CYS A 98 17.91 7.22 -6.89
C CYS A 98 18.99 8.07 -7.54
N PHE A 99 20.09 8.29 -6.84
CA PHE A 99 21.26 9.03 -7.32
C PHE A 99 22.51 8.14 -7.38
N TYR A 100 23.30 8.28 -8.44
CA TYR A 100 24.59 7.61 -8.60
C TYR A 100 25.69 8.63 -8.79
N PHE A 101 26.81 8.45 -8.09
CA PHE A 101 27.98 9.33 -8.17
C PHE A 101 29.10 8.58 -8.88
N SER A 102 29.59 9.14 -9.98
CA SER A 102 30.66 8.51 -10.75
C SER A 102 32.00 8.55 -10.02
N GLU A 103 32.79 7.50 -10.19
CA GLU A 103 34.18 7.49 -9.71
C GLU A 103 35.14 8.18 -10.69
N ASN A 104 34.80 8.18 -11.99
CA ASN A 104 35.62 8.70 -13.09
C ASN A 104 35.22 10.11 -13.51
N SER A 105 36.11 10.82 -14.20
CA SER A 105 35.81 12.11 -14.82
C SER A 105 35.65 12.00 -16.33
N LYS A 106 34.60 12.63 -16.89
CA LYS A 106 34.31 12.70 -18.33
C LYS A 106 33.75 14.07 -18.71
N ASN A 107 33.71 14.36 -20.01
CA ASN A 107 32.98 15.52 -20.52
C ASN A 107 31.47 15.36 -20.29
N TRP A 108 30.71 16.45 -20.36
CA TRP A 108 29.28 16.46 -20.03
C TRP A 108 28.47 15.50 -20.91
N THR A 109 28.73 15.49 -22.22
CA THR A 109 28.02 14.65 -23.20
C THR A 109 28.22 13.15 -22.92
N VAL A 110 29.46 12.72 -22.64
CA VAL A 110 29.76 11.33 -22.29
C VAL A 110 29.13 10.97 -20.95
N ALA A 111 29.16 11.88 -19.97
CA ALA A 111 28.51 11.68 -18.68
C ALA A 111 27.00 11.45 -18.82
N GLN A 112 26.32 12.25 -19.66
CA GLN A 112 24.91 12.04 -19.99
C GLN A 112 24.67 10.67 -20.63
N ASN A 113 25.49 10.27 -21.59
CA ASN A 113 25.39 8.96 -22.23
C ASN A 113 25.59 7.80 -21.23
N CYS A 114 26.52 7.95 -20.27
CA CYS A 114 26.70 6.99 -19.20
C CYS A 114 25.47 6.86 -18.31
N CYS A 115 24.78 7.97 -17.99
CA CYS A 115 23.53 7.91 -17.24
C CYS A 115 22.41 7.24 -18.05
N MET A 116 22.28 7.56 -19.35
CA MET A 116 21.26 6.94 -20.21
C MET A 116 21.46 5.42 -20.34
N ALA A 117 22.71 4.95 -20.39
CA ALA A 117 23.03 3.51 -20.36
C ALA A 117 22.65 2.80 -19.05
N GLN A 118 22.21 3.54 -18.03
CA GLN A 118 21.69 3.03 -16.75
C GLN A 118 20.22 3.39 -16.54
N GLU A 119 19.49 3.69 -17.62
CA GLU A 119 18.08 4.12 -17.59
C GLU A 119 17.88 5.34 -16.67
N ALA A 120 18.82 6.26 -16.72
CA ALA A 120 18.86 7.47 -15.92
C ALA A 120 19.23 8.68 -16.77
N GLN A 121 19.26 9.85 -16.16
CA GLN A 121 19.76 11.08 -16.76
C GLN A 121 20.80 11.71 -15.83
N LEU A 122 21.60 12.65 -16.33
CA LEU A 122 22.36 13.53 -15.45
C LEU A 122 21.43 14.17 -14.41
N ALA A 123 21.94 14.32 -13.20
CA ALA A 123 21.11 14.54 -12.04
C ALA A 123 20.24 15.79 -12.15
N ARG A 124 18.95 15.61 -11.91
CA ARG A 124 17.98 16.68 -11.69
C ARG A 124 17.58 16.69 -10.24
N PHE A 125 17.58 17.85 -9.61
CA PHE A 125 17.01 18.07 -8.28
C PHE A 125 15.69 18.85 -8.40
N HIS A 126 14.73 18.61 -7.50
CA HIS A 126 13.45 19.34 -7.47
C HIS A 126 13.32 20.34 -6.32
N ASN A 127 14.05 20.12 -5.23
CA ASN A 127 13.94 20.91 -4.02
C ASN A 127 15.31 21.11 -3.35
N GLN A 128 15.34 21.96 -2.33
CA GLN A 128 16.54 22.29 -1.58
C GLN A 128 17.14 21.07 -0.87
N ASP A 129 16.33 20.11 -0.43
CA ASP A 129 16.79 18.92 0.28
C ASP A 129 17.56 17.97 -0.65
N GLU A 130 17.04 17.72 -1.86
CA GLU A 130 17.75 16.99 -2.90
C GLU A 130 19.07 17.69 -3.24
N LEU A 131 19.06 19.01 -3.48
CA LEU A 131 20.29 19.77 -3.77
C LEU A 131 21.31 19.67 -2.63
N ASN A 132 20.87 19.81 -1.38
CA ASN A 132 21.72 19.69 -0.20
C ASN A 132 22.31 18.29 -0.06
N PHE A 133 21.51 17.26 -0.33
CA PHE A 133 21.97 15.88 -0.34
C PHE A 133 23.08 15.67 -1.37
N LEU A 134 22.88 16.17 -2.60
CA LEU A 134 23.88 16.08 -3.67
C LEU A 134 25.19 16.74 -3.22
N LYS A 135 25.13 17.96 -2.71
CA LYS A 135 26.32 18.69 -2.23
C LYS A 135 27.05 17.95 -1.11
N ARG A 136 26.33 17.32 -0.18
CA ARG A 136 26.94 16.58 0.95
C ARG A 136 27.68 15.30 0.54
N HIS A 137 27.28 14.68 -0.56
CA HIS A 137 27.87 13.42 -1.04
C HIS A 137 28.96 13.62 -2.11
N MET A 138 29.15 14.85 -2.57
CA MET A 138 30.22 15.20 -3.49
C MET A 138 31.56 15.30 -2.75
N ASN A 139 32.62 14.84 -3.41
CA ASN A 139 34.01 15.03 -2.98
C ASN A 139 34.81 15.98 -3.90
N SER A 140 34.16 16.51 -4.93
CA SER A 140 34.73 17.36 -5.98
C SER A 140 33.59 17.94 -6.83
N SER A 141 33.89 18.73 -7.86
CA SER A 141 32.86 19.21 -8.78
C SER A 141 32.24 18.08 -9.60
N HIS A 142 30.91 18.06 -9.71
CA HIS A 142 30.20 17.05 -10.51
C HIS A 142 29.23 17.66 -11.51
N TRP A 143 29.21 17.15 -12.75
CA TRP A 143 28.18 17.46 -13.74
C TRP A 143 26.79 17.08 -13.24
N ILE A 144 25.82 17.93 -13.58
CA ILE A 144 24.38 17.71 -13.38
C ILE A 144 23.64 17.99 -14.70
N GLY A 145 22.34 17.69 -14.72
CA GLY A 145 21.54 17.68 -15.94
C GLY A 145 21.17 19.04 -16.50
N LEU A 146 21.88 20.11 -16.14
CA LEU A 146 21.64 21.46 -16.63
C LEU A 146 22.49 21.76 -17.87
N HIS A 147 21.85 22.29 -18.91
CA HIS A 147 22.52 22.79 -20.10
C HIS A 147 21.80 24.00 -20.71
N ARG A 148 22.49 24.77 -21.55
CA ARG A 148 21.95 25.83 -22.39
C ARG A 148 22.72 25.90 -23.71
N ASP A 149 22.13 26.49 -24.74
CA ASP A 149 22.75 26.54 -26.07
C ASP A 149 23.84 27.62 -26.16
N SER A 150 23.64 28.74 -25.47
CA SER A 150 24.65 29.78 -25.27
C SER A 150 24.36 30.55 -23.97
N SER A 151 25.24 31.48 -23.58
CA SER A 151 25.07 32.29 -22.37
C SER A 151 23.76 33.10 -22.32
N GLU A 152 23.18 33.41 -23.48
CA GLU A 152 21.94 34.18 -23.63
C GLU A 152 20.68 33.31 -23.58
N HIS A 153 20.83 31.99 -23.71
CA HIS A 153 19.71 31.05 -23.72
C HIS A 153 19.33 30.60 -22.31
N PRO A 154 18.03 30.29 -22.08
CA PRO A 154 17.58 29.78 -20.80
C PRO A 154 18.21 28.41 -20.50
N TRP A 155 18.40 28.15 -19.21
CA TRP A 155 18.82 26.84 -18.73
C TRP A 155 17.70 25.82 -18.91
N ARG A 156 18.06 24.62 -19.34
CA ARG A 156 17.15 23.48 -19.47
C ARG A 156 17.74 22.25 -18.79
N TRP A 157 16.85 21.40 -18.33
CA TRP A 157 17.18 20.05 -17.94
C TRP A 157 17.34 19.16 -19.18
N THR A 158 17.98 18.01 -19.03
CA THR A 158 18.21 17.05 -20.13
C THR A 158 16.95 16.49 -20.78
N ASP A 159 15.78 16.66 -20.15
CA ASP A 159 14.46 16.34 -20.71
C ASP A 159 13.84 17.51 -21.48
N ASN A 160 14.64 18.56 -21.76
CA ASN A 160 14.26 19.82 -22.40
C ASN A 160 13.28 20.70 -21.61
N THR A 161 12.96 20.36 -20.36
CA THR A 161 12.17 21.25 -19.52
C THR A 161 13.00 22.41 -19.01
N GLU A 162 12.42 23.62 -19.00
CA GLU A 162 13.13 24.82 -18.56
C GLU A 162 13.45 24.76 -17.06
N TYR A 163 14.62 25.28 -16.70
CA TYR A 163 15.00 25.45 -15.31
C TYR A 163 14.27 26.64 -14.69
N ASN A 164 13.65 26.42 -13.53
CA ASN A 164 12.82 27.42 -12.86
C ASN A 164 13.62 28.55 -12.17
N ASN A 165 14.93 28.63 -12.38
CA ASN A 165 15.82 29.66 -11.80
C ASN A 165 15.73 29.79 -10.26
N THR A 166 15.40 28.71 -9.53
CA THR A 166 15.29 28.74 -8.06
C THR A 166 16.64 28.95 -7.37
N PHE A 167 17.73 28.49 -8.00
CA PHE A 167 19.09 28.70 -7.53
C PHE A 167 19.92 29.37 -8.61
N LEU A 168 20.74 30.34 -8.22
CA LEU A 168 21.63 31.02 -9.15
C LEU A 168 22.71 30.05 -9.68
N ILE A 169 22.92 30.08 -11.00
CA ILE A 169 23.97 29.34 -11.67
C ILE A 169 25.09 30.33 -12.02
N GLN A 170 26.28 30.10 -11.49
CA GLN A 170 27.44 30.98 -11.70
C GLN A 170 28.17 30.63 -13.01
N GLY A 171 28.75 31.63 -13.67
CA GLY A 171 29.58 31.45 -14.88
C GLY A 171 28.83 31.58 -16.20
N ASP A 172 29.60 31.52 -17.29
CA ASP A 172 29.17 31.77 -18.67
C ASP A 172 29.17 30.50 -19.55
N GLY A 173 29.49 29.33 -18.97
CA GLY A 173 29.52 28.06 -19.70
C GLY A 173 28.13 27.51 -20.04
N GLU A 174 28.12 26.54 -20.96
CA GLU A 174 26.90 25.91 -21.47
C GLU A 174 26.38 24.77 -20.59
N CYS A 175 27.24 24.14 -19.78
CA CYS A 175 26.90 22.96 -19.00
C CYS A 175 27.01 23.24 -17.50
N GLY A 176 26.00 22.82 -16.73
CA GLY A 176 25.91 23.04 -15.30
C GLY A 176 26.56 21.92 -14.47
N PHE A 177 27.28 22.31 -13.43
CA PHE A 177 27.88 21.42 -12.45
C PHE A 177 27.65 21.93 -11.03
N LEU A 178 27.72 21.02 -10.06
CA LEU A 178 27.75 21.36 -8.65
C LEU A 178 29.19 21.52 -8.18
N SER A 179 29.41 22.51 -7.33
CA SER A 179 30.64 22.77 -6.58
C SER A 179 30.32 23.09 -5.10
N ASP A 180 31.35 23.31 -4.29
CA ASP A 180 31.18 23.71 -2.88
C ASP A 180 30.37 25.02 -2.76
N ASN A 181 30.54 25.93 -3.72
CA ASN A 181 29.88 27.23 -3.79
C ASN A 181 28.44 27.18 -4.35
N GLY A 182 27.92 26.00 -4.70
CA GLY A 182 26.58 25.84 -5.27
C GLY A 182 26.62 25.39 -6.73
N ILE A 183 25.77 25.98 -7.57
CA ILE A 183 25.68 25.62 -8.99
C ILE A 183 26.54 26.57 -9.81
N SER A 184 27.36 26.00 -10.68
CA SER A 184 28.26 26.73 -11.56
C SER A 184 28.18 26.15 -12.97
N SER A 185 28.76 26.83 -13.95
CA SER A 185 28.75 26.42 -15.34
C SER A 185 30.16 26.45 -15.94
N SER A 186 30.41 25.54 -16.89
CA SER A 186 31.66 25.50 -17.66
C SER A 186 31.44 24.87 -19.02
N ARG A 187 32.47 24.92 -19.87
CA ARG A 187 32.47 24.23 -21.17
C ARG A 187 32.28 22.73 -21.01
N ASP A 188 31.59 22.11 -21.95
CA ASP A 188 31.21 20.69 -21.94
C ASP A 188 32.42 19.73 -21.90
N TYR A 189 33.50 20.08 -22.60
CA TYR A 189 34.72 19.27 -22.75
C TYR A 189 35.54 19.14 -21.46
N ILE A 190 35.25 19.94 -20.42
CA ILE A 190 35.97 19.89 -19.15
C ILE A 190 35.68 18.55 -18.46
N PRO A 191 36.70 17.75 -18.12
CA PRO A 191 36.48 16.48 -17.45
C PRO A 191 36.04 16.73 -16.00
N ARG A 192 34.84 16.24 -15.64
CA ARG A 192 34.36 16.20 -14.26
C ARG A 192 33.73 14.86 -13.96
N LYS A 193 33.68 14.52 -12.68
CA LYS A 193 32.75 13.50 -12.22
C LYS A 193 31.32 13.94 -12.54
N TRP A 194 30.37 13.03 -12.48
CA TRP A 194 28.97 13.32 -12.76
C TRP A 194 28.06 12.58 -11.80
N ILE A 195 26.84 13.09 -11.69
CA ILE A 195 25.79 12.46 -10.90
C ILE A 195 24.68 12.07 -11.86
N CYS A 196 24.19 10.83 -11.75
CA CYS A 196 22.97 10.40 -12.44
C CYS A 196 21.79 10.43 -11.47
N SER A 197 20.59 10.70 -11.97
CA SER A 197 19.35 10.54 -11.23
C SER A 197 18.31 9.79 -12.05
N ARG A 198 17.50 8.97 -11.38
CA ARG A 198 16.30 8.35 -11.92
C ARG A 198 15.22 8.28 -10.87
N SER A 199 13.96 8.26 -11.27
CA SER A 199 12.85 7.99 -10.36
C SER A 199 12.99 6.57 -9.79
N SER A 200 12.70 6.40 -8.52
CA SER A 200 12.43 5.10 -7.93
C SER A 200 10.99 4.71 -8.30
N ASN A 201 10.75 3.43 -8.62
CA ASN A 201 9.42 2.88 -8.94
C ASN A 201 8.46 2.87 -7.74
N TYR A 202 8.72 3.65 -6.70
CA TYR A 202 7.85 3.84 -5.53
C TYR A 202 6.43 4.35 -5.85
N MET A 203 6.12 4.65 -7.12
CA MET A 203 4.93 5.38 -7.56
C MET A 203 4.05 4.63 -8.58
N LEU A 204 4.15 3.28 -8.68
CA LEU A 204 3.21 2.49 -9.49
C LEU A 204 2.14 1.73 -8.68
N GLN A 205 1.98 2.04 -7.40
CA GLN A 205 0.88 1.49 -6.58
C GLN A 205 0.32 2.57 -5.66
N CYS A 206 -0.69 3.29 -6.17
CA CYS A 206 -1.79 3.85 -5.39
C CYS A 206 -3.07 3.25 -5.94
#